data_AF-A0A7X7RSG2-F1
#
_entry.id   AF-A0A7X7RSG2-F1
#
_cell.length_a   1.000
_cell.length_b   1.000
_cell.length_c   1.000
_cell.angle_alpha   90.00
_cell.angle_beta   90.00
_cell.angle_gamma   90.00
#
_symmetry.space_group_name_H-M   'P 1'
#
loop_
_entity.id
_entity.type
_entity.pdbx_description
1 polymer ?
#
loop_
_entity_poly.entity_id
_entity_poly.type
_entity_poly.pdbx_seq_one_letter_code
_entity_poly.pdbx_strand_id
1 'polypeptide(L)'
;MRIDASDTLYLYTRIPDVIGGYIETSIRFKEEHLYCQSYYCQPIVHTEEEAIRGARIVNYLNMNLEYDCDTLFDHSFILDEENGDIFNGCLIRYELLDEFFYEAMNHILNYSVQQISDVCKAIVFYIHDDLDYFQATKILIDHELMGKDIPGLED
;
A
#
# COMPACT_ATOMS: atom_id res chain seq x y z
N MET A 1 -22.77 -10.24 -11.03
CA MET A 1 -21.51 -9.87 -11.71
C MET A 1 -21.88 -9.22 -13.02
N ARG A 2 -21.85 -7.88 -13.07
CA ARG A 2 -22.11 -7.13 -14.31
C ARG A 2 -20.72 -6.89 -14.90
N ILE A 3 -20.34 -7.71 -15.88
CA ILE A 3 -19.11 -7.48 -16.64
C ILE A 3 -19.49 -6.38 -17.65
N ASP A 4 -19.45 -5.12 -17.22
CA ASP A 4 -19.19 -4.06 -18.18
C ASP A 4 -17.80 -4.31 -18.77
N ALA A 5 -17.57 -3.93 -20.02
CA ALA A 5 -16.30 -4.07 -20.75
C ALA A 5 -15.20 -3.17 -20.14
N SER A 6 -14.98 -3.34 -18.85
CA SER A 6 -14.07 -2.64 -17.98
C SER A 6 -12.77 -3.41 -18.02
N ASP A 7 -11.70 -2.77 -18.49
CA ASP A 7 -10.32 -3.25 -18.35
C ASP A 7 -9.86 -3.26 -16.88
N THR A 8 -10.80 -3.27 -15.93
CA THR A 8 -10.58 -3.16 -14.50
C THR A 8 -11.46 -4.14 -13.74
N LEU A 9 -10.86 -4.91 -12.85
CA LEU A 9 -11.54 -5.70 -11.82
C LEU A 9 -11.40 -4.98 -10.48
N TYR A 10 -12.47 -5.00 -9.69
CA TYR A 10 -12.50 -4.46 -8.34
C TYR A 10 -12.79 -5.58 -7.36
N LEU A 11 -11.92 -5.72 -6.38
CA LEU A 11 -11.97 -6.74 -5.34
C LEU A 11 -11.93 -6.05 -3.98
N TYR A 12 -12.64 -6.57 -2.98
CA TYR A 12 -12.64 -5.96 -1.65
C TYR A 12 -12.41 -7.01 -0.57
N THR A 13 -11.65 -6.60 0.45
CA THR A 13 -11.39 -7.38 1.66
C THR A 13 -11.80 -6.55 2.86
N ARG A 14 -12.63 -7.11 3.74
CA ARG A 14 -13.04 -6.43 4.97
C ARG A 14 -11.93 -6.53 6.01
N ILE A 15 -11.40 -5.39 6.44
CA ILE A 15 -10.38 -5.29 7.49
C ILE A 15 -10.86 -4.25 8.49
N PRO A 16 -11.49 -4.65 9.61
CA PRO A 16 -12.11 -3.70 10.55
C PRO A 16 -11.15 -2.67 11.16
N ASP A 17 -9.86 -2.97 11.17
CA ASP A 17 -8.83 -2.20 11.84
C ASP A 17 -8.25 -1.04 11.00
N VAL A 18 -8.56 -0.99 9.70
CA VAL A 18 -8.13 0.10 8.81
C VAL A 18 -9.22 1.16 8.68
N ILE A 19 -8.83 2.36 8.25
CA ILE A 19 -9.78 3.43 7.93
C ILE A 19 -10.77 2.93 6.86
N GLY A 20 -12.07 3.24 7.03
CA GLY A 20 -13.15 2.71 6.18
C GLY A 20 -13.59 1.27 6.48
N GLY A 21 -12.75 0.44 7.12
CA GLY A 21 -13.08 -0.94 7.51
C GLY A 21 -12.96 -1.97 6.37
N TYR A 22 -12.43 -1.56 5.23
CA TYR A 22 -12.17 -2.41 4.07
C TYR A 22 -10.98 -1.87 3.26
N ILE A 23 -10.36 -2.77 2.51
CA ILE A 23 -9.37 -2.45 1.49
C ILE A 23 -9.93 -2.93 0.17
N GLU A 24 -9.93 -2.07 -0.84
CA GLU A 24 -10.22 -2.47 -2.21
C GLU A 24 -8.93 -2.59 -2.99
N THR A 25 -8.85 -3.65 -3.79
CA THR A 25 -7.80 -3.87 -4.78
C THR A 25 -8.41 -3.71 -6.16
N SER A 26 -7.97 -2.68 -6.89
CA SER A 26 -8.27 -2.52 -8.32
C SER A 26 -7.19 -3.19 -9.14
N ILE A 27 -7.57 -3.97 -10.15
CA ILE A 27 -6.67 -4.65 -11.08
C ILE A 27 -6.99 -4.15 -12.47
N ARG A 28 -6.07 -3.39 -13.06
CA ARG A 28 -6.22 -2.80 -14.39
C ARG A 28 -5.37 -3.55 -15.40
N PHE A 29 -6.01 -4.06 -16.44
CA PHE A 29 -5.36 -4.67 -17.59
C PHE A 29 -4.81 -3.55 -18.47
N LYS A 30 -3.49 -3.50 -18.62
CA LYS A 30 -2.77 -2.59 -19.50
C LYS A 30 -1.96 -3.39 -20.49
N GLU A 31 -1.61 -2.77 -21.61
CA GLU A 31 -0.88 -3.34 -22.76
C GLU A 31 -0.13 -4.65 -22.49
N GLU A 32 0.96 -4.61 -21.72
CA GLU A 32 1.80 -5.78 -21.39
C GLU A 32 1.80 -6.11 -19.87
N HIS A 33 0.94 -5.44 -19.09
CA HIS A 33 1.00 -5.49 -17.62
C HIS A 33 -0.38 -5.50 -16.97
N LEU A 34 -0.48 -6.16 -15.81
CA LEU A 34 -1.50 -5.90 -14.80
C LEU A 34 -1.00 -4.83 -13.85
N TYR A 35 -1.79 -3.76 -13.68
CA TYR A 35 -1.55 -2.77 -12.65
C TYR A 35 -2.53 -2.96 -11.49
N CYS A 36 -2.00 -3.34 -10.34
CA CYS A 36 -2.77 -3.61 -9.13
C CYS A 36 -2.59 -2.48 -8.12
N GLN A 37 -3.68 -2.01 -7.51
CA GLN A 37 -3.63 -0.98 -6.48
C GLN A 37 -4.55 -1.35 -5.33
N SER A 38 -4.00 -1.47 -4.13
CA SER A 38 -4.77 -1.67 -2.90
C SER A 38 -4.85 -0.37 -2.11
N TYR A 39 -6.05 0.03 -1.66
CA TYR A 39 -6.31 1.32 -1.00
C TYR A 39 -7.50 1.26 -0.04
N TYR A 40 -7.61 2.21 0.87
CA TYR A 40 -8.60 2.22 1.97
C TYR A 40 -10.00 2.68 1.56
N CYS A 41 -10.20 3.00 0.27
CA CYS A 41 -11.44 3.56 -0.28
C CYS A 41 -11.97 4.80 0.45
N GLN A 42 -11.08 5.50 1.14
CA GLN A 42 -11.34 6.75 1.81
C GLN A 42 -10.09 7.61 1.70
N PRO A 43 -10.25 8.89 1.31
CA PRO A 43 -9.15 9.81 1.31
C PRO A 43 -8.65 10.02 2.74
N ILE A 44 -7.33 10.05 2.90
CA ILE A 44 -6.65 10.29 4.19
C ILE A 44 -6.03 11.69 4.23
N VAL A 45 -5.75 12.26 3.06
CA VAL A 45 -5.19 13.61 2.93
C VAL A 45 -6.31 14.57 2.51
N HIS A 46 -6.46 15.66 3.24
CA HIS A 46 -7.50 16.68 2.99
C HIS A 46 -6.92 18.11 2.89
N THR A 47 -5.67 18.31 3.32
CA THR A 47 -5.01 19.61 3.38
C THR A 47 -3.59 19.53 2.81
N GLU A 48 -3.02 20.69 2.48
CA GLU A 48 -1.63 20.78 1.99
C GLU A 48 -0.61 20.29 3.04
N GLU A 49 -0.86 20.55 4.32
CA GLU A 49 0.01 20.10 5.41
C GLU A 49 -0.02 18.57 5.55
N GLU A 50 -1.21 17.98 5.46
CA GLU A 50 -1.40 16.52 5.40
C GLU A 50 -0.74 15.92 4.15
N ALA A 51 -0.78 16.60 3.00
CA ALA A 51 -0.11 16.14 1.78
C ALA A 51 1.42 16.10 1.95
N ILE A 52 2.01 17.11 2.60
CA ILE A 52 3.44 17.12 2.92
C ILE A 52 3.80 15.97 3.85
N ARG A 53 2.99 15.71 4.90
CA ARG A 53 3.19 14.55 5.78
C ARG A 53 3.03 13.24 5.01
N GLY A 54 1.98 13.12 4.18
CA GLY A 54 1.70 11.96 3.34
C GLY A 54 2.86 11.63 2.39
N ALA A 55 3.36 12.61 1.66
CA ALA A 55 4.52 12.43 0.77
C ALA A 55 5.76 11.98 1.53
N ARG A 56 6.00 12.56 2.72
CA ARG A 56 7.15 12.21 3.55
C ARG A 56 7.08 10.77 4.07
N ILE A 57 5.92 10.32 4.56
CA ILE A 57 5.78 8.96 5.06
C ILE A 57 5.80 7.94 3.92
N VAL A 58 5.16 8.23 2.77
CA VAL A 58 5.22 7.37 1.57
C VAL A 58 6.66 7.17 1.10
N ASN A 59 7.45 8.25 1.04
CA ASN A 59 8.87 8.14 0.69
C ASN A 59 9.64 7.27 1.70
N TYR A 60 9.35 7.44 2.99
CA TYR A 60 9.95 6.61 4.03
C TYR A 60 9.61 5.12 3.86
N LEU A 61 8.34 4.78 3.60
CA LEU A 61 7.90 3.38 3.40
C LEU A 61 8.66 2.74 2.24
N ASN A 62 8.72 3.41 1.08
CA ASN A 62 9.39 2.89 -0.12
C ASN A 62 10.91 2.72 0.05
N MET A 63 11.54 3.42 0.99
CA MET A 63 12.98 3.31 1.25
C MET A 63 13.33 2.27 2.32
N ASN A 64 12.47 2.07 3.31
CA ASN A 64 12.83 1.41 4.56
C ASN A 64 12.00 0.17 4.90
N LEU A 65 10.79 0.02 4.36
CA LEU A 65 10.02 -1.19 4.59
C LEU A 65 10.53 -2.31 3.69
N GLU A 66 10.98 -3.38 4.31
CA GLU A 66 11.42 -4.60 3.66
C GLU A 66 10.39 -5.68 3.99
N TYR A 67 9.36 -5.79 3.15
CA TYR A 67 8.48 -6.94 3.24
C TYR A 67 9.22 -8.13 2.65
N ASP A 68 9.41 -9.19 3.43
CA ASP A 68 9.89 -10.49 2.97
C ASP A 68 8.78 -11.21 2.18
N CYS A 69 8.32 -10.55 1.11
CA CYS A 69 7.40 -11.12 0.14
C CYS A 69 8.15 -11.32 -1.17
N ASP A 70 8.09 -12.55 -1.67
CA ASP A 70 8.49 -13.03 -2.99
C ASP A 70 9.15 -11.97 -3.88
N THR A 71 10.48 -12.06 -4.08
CA THR A 71 11.29 -11.08 -4.85
C THR A 71 10.87 -10.93 -6.32
N LEU A 72 9.80 -11.61 -6.72
CA LEU A 72 9.21 -11.60 -8.06
C LEU A 72 8.38 -10.35 -8.33
N PHE A 73 7.82 -9.71 -7.31
CA PHE A 73 6.87 -8.62 -7.47
C PHE A 73 7.26 -7.40 -6.61
N ASP A 74 7.51 -6.28 -7.29
CA ASP A 74 7.85 -5.02 -6.64
C ASP A 74 6.60 -4.23 -6.26
N HIS A 75 6.69 -3.56 -5.11
CA HIS A 75 5.67 -2.68 -4.59
C HIS A 75 6.12 -1.23 -4.54
N SER A 76 5.16 -0.33 -4.63
CA SER A 76 5.39 1.08 -4.36
C SER A 76 4.15 1.69 -3.72
N PHE A 77 4.35 2.26 -2.54
CA PHE A 77 3.37 3.16 -1.94
C PHE A 77 3.35 4.46 -2.73
N ILE A 78 2.15 4.97 -3.02
CA ILE A 78 1.93 6.18 -3.79
C ILE A 78 0.85 7.02 -3.09
N LEU A 79 1.10 8.33 -3.00
CA LEU A 79 0.09 9.33 -2.65
C LEU A 79 -0.56 9.81 -3.96
N ASP A 80 -1.87 9.66 -4.07
CA ASP A 80 -2.69 10.36 -5.04
C ASP A 80 -3.03 11.75 -4.48
N GLU A 81 -2.29 12.76 -4.90
CA GLU A 81 -2.50 14.14 -4.45
C GLU A 81 -3.85 14.73 -4.89
N GLU A 82 -4.44 14.21 -5.98
CA GLU A 82 -5.71 14.72 -6.50
C GLU A 82 -6.87 14.24 -5.64
N ASN A 83 -6.87 12.95 -5.27
CA ASN A 83 -7.95 12.34 -4.49
C ASN A 83 -7.66 12.30 -2.98
N GLY A 84 -6.40 12.48 -2.58
CA GLY A 84 -5.97 12.39 -1.18
C GLY A 84 -5.84 10.94 -0.67
N ASP A 85 -5.76 9.98 -1.60
CA ASP A 85 -5.64 8.55 -1.29
C ASP A 85 -4.17 8.14 -1.18
N ILE A 86 -3.88 7.19 -0.30
CA ILE A 86 -2.61 6.45 -0.30
C ILE A 86 -2.91 5.02 -0.68
N PHE A 87 -2.15 4.50 -1.62
CA PHE A 87 -2.31 3.13 -2.10
C PHE A 87 -0.98 2.39 -2.22
N ASN A 88 -1.05 1.06 -2.12
CA ASN A 88 0.05 0.16 -2.43
C ASN A 88 -0.12 -0.35 -3.86
N GLY A 89 0.79 0.03 -4.74
CA GLY A 89 0.79 -0.34 -6.15
C GLY A 89 1.73 -1.48 -6.45
N CYS A 90 1.32 -2.38 -7.34
CA CYS A 90 2.16 -3.45 -7.90
C CYS A 90 1.94 -3.50 -9.42
N LEU A 91 3.03 -3.69 -10.19
CA LEU A 91 2.99 -3.83 -11.64
C LEU A 91 3.50 -5.22 -12.02
N ILE A 92 2.63 -6.05 -12.59
CA ILE A 92 2.94 -7.45 -12.92
C ILE A 92 2.90 -7.62 -14.43
N ARG A 93 4.02 -8.05 -15.02
CA ARG A 93 4.09 -8.40 -16.45
C ARG A 93 3.26 -9.66 -16.74
N TYR A 94 2.60 -9.70 -17.90
CA TYR A 94 1.78 -10.87 -18.24
C TYR A 94 2.59 -12.16 -18.34
N GLU A 95 3.87 -12.10 -18.73
CA GLU A 95 4.73 -13.29 -18.76
C GLU A 95 4.91 -13.89 -17.36
N LEU A 96 5.08 -13.04 -16.34
CA LEU A 96 5.19 -13.49 -14.94
C LEU A 96 3.85 -14.02 -14.43
N LEU A 97 2.74 -13.41 -14.84
CA LEU A 97 1.41 -13.90 -14.49
C LEU A 97 1.12 -15.28 -15.10
N ASP A 98 1.55 -15.52 -16.34
CA ASP A 98 1.35 -16.81 -17.03
C ASP A 98 2.22 -17.92 -16.40
N GLU A 99 3.46 -17.59 -16.04
CA GLU A 99 4.39 -18.54 -15.42
C GLU A 99 4.07 -18.82 -13.94
N PHE A 100 3.67 -17.79 -13.18
CA PHE A 100 3.49 -17.84 -11.71
C PHE A 100 2.08 -17.40 -11.29
N PHE A 101 1.05 -17.92 -11.97
CA PHE A 101 -0.32 -17.46 -11.78
C PHE A 101 -0.80 -17.51 -10.33
N TYR A 102 -0.56 -18.62 -9.62
CA TYR A 102 -1.06 -18.79 -8.25
C TYR A 102 -0.35 -17.89 -7.26
N GLU A 103 0.96 -17.72 -7.42
CA GLU A 103 1.81 -16.83 -6.64
C GLU A 103 1.40 -15.37 -6.88
N ALA A 104 1.21 -14.96 -8.13
CA ALA A 104 0.72 -13.63 -8.50
C ALA A 104 -0.67 -13.36 -7.92
N MET A 105 -1.60 -14.32 -8.02
CA MET A 105 -2.94 -14.15 -7.44
C MET A 105 -2.90 -14.09 -5.90
N ASN A 106 -2.10 -14.93 -5.24
CA ASN A 106 -1.89 -14.85 -3.79
C ASN A 106 -1.30 -13.49 -3.40
N HIS A 107 -0.38 -12.97 -4.21
CA HIS A 107 0.24 -11.69 -4.00
C HIS A 107 -0.71 -10.49 -4.16
N ILE A 108 -1.55 -10.50 -5.19
CA ILE A 108 -2.57 -9.47 -5.40
C ILE A 108 -3.63 -9.52 -4.29
N LEU A 109 -4.11 -10.71 -3.93
CA LEU A 109 -5.27 -10.87 -3.06
C LEU A 109 -4.94 -10.81 -1.57
N ASN A 110 -3.73 -11.23 -1.18
CA ASN A 110 -3.33 -11.33 0.22
C ASN A 110 -2.19 -10.36 0.53
N TYR A 111 -1.03 -10.49 -0.11
CA TYR A 111 0.16 -9.69 0.27
C TYR A 111 -0.07 -8.19 0.05
N SER A 112 -0.57 -7.78 -1.12
CA SER A 112 -0.82 -6.37 -1.43
C SER A 112 -1.76 -5.71 -0.42
N VAL A 113 -2.79 -6.45 0.01
CA VAL A 113 -3.80 -6.04 0.98
C VAL A 113 -3.23 -5.98 2.39
N GLN A 114 -2.45 -6.98 2.80
CA GLN A 114 -1.80 -7.02 4.11
C GLN A 114 -0.82 -5.85 4.27
N GLN A 115 0.03 -5.60 3.27
CA GLN A 115 1.04 -4.56 3.33
C GLN A 115 0.47 -3.16 3.60
N ILE A 116 -0.64 -2.82 2.96
CA ILE A 116 -1.28 -1.52 3.22
C ILE A 116 -2.08 -1.53 4.53
N SER A 117 -2.63 -2.67 4.93
CA SER A 117 -3.31 -2.82 6.23
C SER A 117 -2.36 -2.56 7.40
N ASP A 118 -1.18 -3.17 7.37
CA ASP A 118 -0.25 -3.17 8.51
C ASP A 118 0.31 -1.77 8.79
N VAL A 119 0.46 -0.94 7.76
CA VAL A 119 0.96 0.44 7.89
C VAL A 119 -0.14 1.47 8.17
N CYS A 120 -1.42 1.08 8.05
CA CYS A 120 -2.56 2.00 8.04
C CYS A 120 -2.60 2.94 9.25
N LYS A 121 -2.54 2.40 10.46
CA LYS A 121 -2.68 3.17 11.70
C LYS A 121 -1.56 4.20 11.84
N ALA A 122 -0.31 3.80 11.57
CA ALA A 122 0.84 4.69 11.66
C ALA A 122 0.77 5.82 10.62
N ILE A 123 0.39 5.51 9.38
CA ILE A 123 0.21 6.51 8.32
C ILE A 123 -0.87 7.52 8.71
N VAL A 124 -2.06 7.03 9.07
CA VAL A 124 -3.23 7.89 9.36
C VAL A 124 -2.94 8.81 10.55
N PHE A 125 -2.42 8.27 11.66
CA PHE A 125 -2.11 9.08 12.82
C PHE A 125 -0.98 10.08 12.57
N TYR A 126 0.02 9.72 11.77
CA TYR A 126 1.06 10.69 11.40
C TYR A 126 0.50 11.81 10.52
N ILE A 127 -0.29 11.49 9.49
CA ILE A 127 -0.86 12.48 8.58
C ILE A 127 -1.72 13.50 9.34
N HIS A 128 -2.53 13.03 10.29
CA HIS A 128 -3.39 13.90 11.10
C HIS A 128 -2.71 14.49 12.34
N ASP A 129 -1.38 14.43 12.45
CA ASP A 129 -0.58 15.02 13.52
C ASP A 129 -0.82 14.42 14.93
N ASP A 130 -1.41 13.22 15.01
CA ASP A 130 -1.59 12.45 16.25
C ASP A 130 -0.29 11.71 16.67
N LEU A 131 0.60 11.45 15.71
CA LEU A 131 1.95 10.94 15.93
C LEU A 131 2.97 11.88 15.30
N ASP A 132 4.12 12.06 15.95
CA ASP A 132 5.25 12.68 15.28
C ASP A 132 5.93 11.70 14.30
N TYR A 133 6.77 12.24 13.41
CA TYR A 133 7.46 11.45 12.39
C TYR A 133 8.28 10.30 12.99
N PHE A 134 8.97 10.55 14.10
CA PHE A 134 9.86 9.56 14.72
C PHE A 134 9.04 8.40 15.29
N GLN A 135 7.96 8.71 16.01
CA GLN A 135 7.04 7.71 16.55
C GLN A 135 6.41 6.87 15.43
N ALA A 136 5.94 7.51 14.36
CA ALA A 136 5.34 6.83 13.23
C ALA A 136 6.33 5.88 12.55
N THR A 137 7.56 6.34 12.26
CA THR A 137 8.58 5.49 11.64
C THR A 137 9.06 4.37 12.55
N LYS A 138 9.13 4.62 13.87
CA LYS A 138 9.49 3.57 14.84
C LYS A 138 8.42 2.48 14.88
N ILE A 139 7.13 2.84 14.91
CA ILE A 139 6.03 1.87 14.82
C ILE A 139 6.12 1.06 13.53
N LEU A 140 6.40 1.71 12.39
CA LEU A 140 6.54 1.02 11.09
C LEU A 140 7.70 0.02 11.04
N ILE A 141 8.73 0.16 11.89
CA ILE A 141 9.86 -0.79 11.97
C ILE A 141 9.60 -1.86 13.04
N ASP A 142 9.21 -1.42 14.24
CA ASP A 142 9.17 -2.26 15.44
C ASP A 142 7.97 -3.23 15.44
N HIS A 143 6.85 -2.84 14.82
CA HIS A 143 5.71 -3.73 14.68
C HIS A 143 5.89 -4.60 13.45
N GLU A 144 6.42 -5.83 13.61
CA GLU A 144 6.21 -6.99 12.73
C GLU A 144 6.58 -6.86 11.23
N LEU A 145 7.05 -5.70 10.77
CA LEU A 145 7.20 -5.34 9.35
C LEU A 145 8.62 -5.48 8.79
N MET A 146 9.55 -6.03 9.59
CA MET A 146 10.96 -6.26 9.23
C MET A 146 11.66 -5.04 8.60
N GLY A 147 11.29 -3.83 9.03
CA GLY A 147 11.90 -2.61 8.50
C GLY A 147 13.41 -2.55 8.71
N LYS A 148 14.12 -1.91 7.78
CA LYS A 148 15.58 -1.72 7.87
C LYS A 148 15.93 -0.83 9.05
N ASP A 149 17.05 -1.13 9.70
CA ASP A 149 17.61 -0.28 10.75
C ASP A 149 17.74 1.17 10.24
N ILE A 150 17.15 2.12 10.97
CA ILE A 150 17.34 3.55 10.65
C ILE A 150 18.62 4.02 11.32
N PRO A 151 19.60 4.55 10.54
CA PRO A 151 20.79 5.13 11.11
C PRO A 151 20.46 6.29 12.07
N GLY A 152 20.92 6.21 13.32
CA GLY A 152 20.74 7.25 14.33
C GLY A 152 19.48 7.14 15.19
N LEU A 153 18.78 6.00 15.10
CA LEU A 153 17.57 5.68 15.87
C LEU A 153 17.80 4.50 16.84
N GLU A 154 19.05 4.27 17.21
CA GLU A 154 19.47 3.25 18.17
C GLU A 154 19.05 3.67 19.60
N ASP A 155 18.44 2.74 20.34
CA ASP A 155 17.94 2.95 21.72
C ASP A 155 19.00 3.47 22.72
#